data_AF-A0A9E1HYK4-F1
#
_entry.id   AF-A0A9E1HYK4-F1
#
_cell.length_a   1.000
_cell.length_b   1.000
_cell.length_c   1.000
_cell.angle_alpha   90.00
_cell.angle_beta   90.00
_cell.angle_gamma   90.00
#
_symmetry.space_group_name_H-M   'P 1'
#
loop_
_entity.id
_entity.type
_entity.pdbx_description
1 polymer ?
#
loop_
_entity_poly.entity_id
_entity_poly.type
_entity_poly.pdbx_seq_one_letter_code
_entity_poly.pdbx_strand_id
1 'polypeptide(L)'
;MKDETLAAPIYHGFLPPKSRERQIGLTPRLYTQSGEKIHMAFMPLRPDCGNDPQWEDWNCYRSILTIGWPDCEQLLIPTLKQIFPVKDPTNGEVQEEFDLCFDNWIGKEDWERWILLVRDCLPSLSEKESAFLFSVLEWIETALTYTTVMVVESNL
;
A
#
# COMPACT_ATOMS: atom_id res chain seq x y z
N MET A 1 9.05 -17.93 9.16
CA MET A 1 9.26 -16.57 9.68
C MET A 1 8.55 -16.51 11.01
N LYS A 2 9.07 -15.81 12.01
CA LYS A 2 8.25 -15.50 13.19
C LYS A 2 6.98 -14.78 12.70
N ASP A 3 5.85 -15.08 13.33
CA ASP A 3 4.56 -14.40 13.13
C ASP A 3 4.66 -12.94 13.63
N GLU A 4 5.54 -12.15 13.03
CA GLU A 4 5.60 -10.71 13.25
C GLU A 4 4.48 -10.10 12.40
N THR A 5 3.40 -9.71 13.07
CA THR A 5 2.29 -8.96 12.47
C THR A 5 2.84 -7.73 11.75
N LEU A 6 2.31 -7.45 10.57
CA LEU A 6 2.71 -6.27 9.79
C LEU A 6 2.27 -4.96 10.45
N ALA A 7 1.45 -5.00 11.51
CA ALA A 7 1.09 -3.85 12.34
C ALA A 7 2.14 -3.48 13.41
N ALA A 8 3.26 -4.20 13.51
CA ALA A 8 4.23 -3.97 14.57
C ALA A 8 4.80 -2.53 14.53
N PRO A 9 4.86 -1.79 15.66
CA PRO A 9 5.26 -0.37 15.66
C PRO A 9 6.62 -0.06 15.03
N ILE A 10 7.52 -1.04 14.99
CA ILE A 10 8.85 -0.91 14.35
C ILE A 10 8.77 -0.62 12.85
N TYR A 11 7.66 -0.97 12.19
CA TYR A 11 7.43 -0.78 10.76
C TYR A 11 6.75 0.55 10.43
N HIS A 12 6.27 1.28 11.44
CA HIS A 12 5.35 2.40 11.23
C HIS A 12 5.90 3.74 11.71
N GLY A 13 5.46 4.80 11.04
CA GLY A 13 5.91 6.17 11.23
C GLY A 13 6.96 6.60 10.20
N PHE A 14 7.24 7.90 10.19
CA PHE A 14 8.17 8.49 9.24
C PHE A 14 9.58 8.56 9.81
N LEU A 15 10.57 8.25 8.97
CA LEU A 15 11.97 8.51 9.28
C LEU A 15 12.19 10.04 9.32
N PRO A 16 13.10 10.55 10.17
CA PRO A 16 13.46 11.96 10.13
C PRO A 16 13.97 12.37 8.73
N PRO A 17 13.76 13.63 8.30
CA PRO A 17 14.37 14.13 7.09
C PRO A 17 15.89 13.91 7.11
N LYS A 18 16.46 13.43 5.99
CA LYS A 18 17.90 13.12 5.85
C LYS A 18 18.42 12.03 6.80
N SER A 19 17.54 11.19 7.35
CA SER A 19 17.95 10.02 8.12
C SER A 19 18.82 9.08 7.28
N ARG A 20 19.82 8.47 7.92
CA ARG A 20 20.63 7.39 7.34
C ARG A 20 20.09 6.01 7.71
N GLU A 21 18.99 5.94 8.46
CA GLU A 21 18.31 4.69 8.76
C GLU A 21 17.82 4.07 7.45
N ARG A 22 18.08 2.77 7.29
CA ARG A 22 17.55 2.02 6.14
C ARG A 22 16.08 1.72 6.38
N GLN A 23 15.25 1.97 5.37
CA GLN A 23 13.88 1.49 5.35
C GLN A 23 13.82 -0.03 5.39
N ILE A 24 12.75 -0.54 5.97
CA ILE A 24 12.45 -1.96 6.06
C ILE A 24 11.57 -2.35 4.86
N GLY A 25 12.04 -3.25 4.01
CA GLY A 25 11.20 -3.84 2.98
C GLY A 25 10.31 -4.93 3.56
N LEU A 26 8.98 -4.77 3.48
CA LEU A 26 8.01 -5.78 3.86
C LEU A 26 7.44 -6.45 2.61
N THR A 27 7.66 -7.75 2.47
CA THR A 27 7.31 -8.51 1.26
C THR A 27 6.51 -9.77 1.61
N PRO A 28 5.24 -9.63 2.04
CA PRO A 28 4.38 -10.79 2.19
C PRO A 28 4.19 -11.46 0.83
N ARG A 29 4.10 -12.79 0.80
CA ARG A 29 3.99 -13.58 -0.43
C ARG A 29 3.07 -14.78 -0.22
N LEU A 30 2.17 -15.02 -1.16
CA LEU A 30 1.37 -16.24 -1.21
C LEU A 30 1.62 -17.01 -2.51
N TYR A 31 1.38 -16.36 -3.64
CA TYR A 31 1.59 -16.88 -5.00
C TYR A 31 2.91 -16.42 -5.60
N THR A 32 3.44 -15.28 -5.14
CA THR A 32 4.72 -14.74 -5.62
C THR A 32 5.88 -15.70 -5.36
N GLN A 33 6.59 -16.07 -6.43
CA GLN A 33 7.77 -16.93 -6.35
C GLN A 33 9.06 -16.14 -6.07
N SER A 34 10.10 -16.86 -5.67
CA SER A 34 11.43 -16.26 -5.52
C SER A 34 11.96 -15.80 -6.88
N GLY A 35 12.40 -14.55 -6.95
CA GLY A 35 12.94 -13.95 -8.18
C GLY A 35 11.93 -13.14 -8.99
N GLU A 36 10.68 -13.04 -8.53
CA GLU A 36 9.71 -12.07 -9.07
C GLU A 36 10.30 -10.66 -9.01
N LYS A 37 10.21 -9.95 -10.14
CA LYS A 37 10.75 -8.59 -10.26
C LYS A 37 9.63 -7.57 -10.28
N ILE A 38 8.47 -7.95 -10.80
CA ILE A 38 7.32 -7.06 -10.94
C ILE A 38 6.58 -7.05 -9.61
N HIS A 39 6.33 -5.86 -9.09
CA HIS A 39 5.68 -5.66 -7.81
C HIS A 39 4.93 -4.33 -7.76
N MET A 40 4.02 -4.24 -6.81
CA MET A 40 3.44 -2.97 -6.39
C MET A 40 3.99 -2.57 -5.02
N ALA A 41 4.38 -1.30 -4.89
CA ALA A 41 4.81 -0.69 -3.65
C ALA A 41 3.72 0.26 -3.11
N PHE A 42 3.46 0.17 -1.81
CA PHE A 42 2.52 1.04 -1.10
C PHE A 42 3.32 1.97 -0.19
N MET A 43 3.19 3.27 -0.42
CA MET A 43 4.09 4.28 0.13
C MET A 43 3.31 5.41 0.79
N PRO A 44 3.24 5.43 2.14
CA PRO A 44 2.64 6.51 2.89
C PRO A 44 3.31 7.84 2.59
N LEU A 45 2.50 8.81 2.17
CA LEU A 45 2.97 10.17 1.96
C LEU A 45 3.11 10.87 3.30
N ARG A 46 4.23 11.56 3.49
CA ARG A 46 4.48 12.42 4.65
C ARG A 46 3.42 13.54 4.74
N PRO A 47 2.71 13.72 5.87
CA PRO A 47 1.66 14.74 5.99
C PRO A 47 2.13 16.20 5.87
N ASP A 48 3.40 16.49 6.16
CA ASP A 48 3.99 17.83 6.17
C ASP A 48 4.72 18.23 4.86
N CYS A 49 4.53 17.47 3.76
CA CYS A 49 5.20 17.74 2.47
C CYS A 49 4.67 18.97 1.70
N GLY A 50 3.51 19.52 2.08
CA GLY A 50 2.86 20.61 1.35
C GLY A 50 2.19 20.15 0.05
N ASN A 51 1.96 21.09 -0.88
CA ASN A 51 1.15 20.86 -2.09
C ASN A 51 1.95 20.33 -3.29
N ASP A 52 3.26 20.18 -3.17
CA ASP A 52 4.16 19.72 -4.24
C ASP A 52 5.12 18.66 -3.68
N PRO A 53 4.58 17.46 -3.31
CA PRO A 53 5.37 16.42 -2.69
C PRO A 53 6.53 16.00 -3.59
N GLN A 54 7.70 15.81 -2.99
CA GLN A 54 8.88 15.27 -3.67
C GLN A 54 9.03 13.78 -3.37
N TRP A 55 9.76 13.05 -4.20
CA TRP A 55 9.92 11.60 -4.08
C TRP A 55 10.30 11.14 -2.66
N GLU A 56 11.14 11.91 -1.96
CA GLU A 56 11.55 11.64 -0.58
C GLU A 56 10.39 11.67 0.43
N ASP A 57 9.28 12.35 0.12
CA ASP A 57 8.14 12.52 1.00
C ASP A 57 7.27 11.25 1.10
N TRP A 58 7.18 10.44 0.04
CA TRP A 58 6.56 9.11 0.11
C TRP A 58 7.59 7.98 0.21
N ASN A 59 8.86 8.25 -0.09
CA ASN A 59 9.97 7.34 0.15
C ASN A 59 10.71 7.61 1.48
N CYS A 60 9.97 7.88 2.56
CA CYS A 60 10.55 8.04 3.90
C CYS A 60 9.75 7.39 5.05
N TYR A 61 8.73 6.59 4.72
CA TYR A 61 8.06 5.76 5.74
C TYR A 61 8.99 4.64 6.22
N ARG A 62 8.93 4.25 7.49
CA ARG A 62 9.87 3.28 8.10
C ARG A 62 9.90 1.95 7.36
N SER A 63 8.76 1.51 6.84
CA SER A 63 8.66 0.32 6.02
C SER A 63 7.98 0.62 4.71
N ILE A 64 8.33 -0.09 3.65
CA ILE A 64 7.58 -0.06 2.38
C ILE A 64 6.97 -1.44 2.20
N LEU A 65 5.65 -1.48 2.03
CA LEU A 65 4.95 -2.71 1.70
C LEU A 65 5.10 -2.95 0.20
N THR A 66 5.71 -4.07 -0.17
CA THR A 66 5.97 -4.46 -1.54
C THR A 66 5.37 -5.83 -1.80
N ILE A 67 4.43 -5.93 -2.72
CA ILE A 67 3.71 -7.17 -3.04
C ILE A 67 4.02 -7.56 -4.47
N GLY A 68 4.42 -8.81 -4.68
CA GLY A 68 4.78 -9.30 -6.02
C GLY A 68 3.55 -9.42 -6.93
N TRP A 69 3.80 -9.33 -8.24
CA TRP A 69 2.75 -9.25 -9.26
C TRP A 69 1.68 -10.35 -9.16
N PRO A 70 2.01 -11.65 -8.98
CA PRO A 70 0.98 -12.69 -8.89
C PRO A 70 0.00 -12.47 -7.73
N ASP A 71 0.50 -12.00 -6.58
CA ASP A 71 -0.33 -11.68 -5.43
C ASP A 71 -1.17 -10.43 -5.68
N CYS A 72 -0.60 -9.39 -6.31
CA CYS A 72 -1.33 -8.18 -6.68
C CYS A 72 -2.46 -8.47 -7.67
N GLU A 73 -2.16 -9.15 -8.77
CA GLU A 73 -3.08 -9.46 -9.86
C GLU A 73 -4.27 -10.29 -9.37
N GLN A 74 -4.01 -11.28 -8.52
CA GLN A 74 -5.05 -12.18 -8.04
C GLN A 74 -5.86 -11.59 -6.88
N LEU A 75 -5.23 -10.87 -5.95
CA LEU A 75 -5.85 -10.56 -4.66
C LEU A 75 -6.09 -9.07 -4.38
N LEU A 76 -5.35 -8.15 -5.01
CA LEU A 76 -5.45 -6.71 -4.71
C LEU A 76 -6.08 -5.89 -5.85
N ILE A 77 -5.63 -6.09 -7.08
CA ILE A 77 -6.06 -5.31 -8.25
C ILE A 77 -7.58 -5.39 -8.47
N PRO A 78 -8.26 -6.56 -8.33
CA PRO A 78 -9.71 -6.63 -8.53
C PRO A 78 -10.52 -5.73 -7.60
N THR A 79 -10.08 -5.54 -6.34
CA THR A 79 -10.76 -4.65 -5.38
C THR A 79 -10.25 -3.21 -5.50
N LEU A 80 -8.97 -2.98 -5.83
CA LEU A 80 -8.45 -1.63 -6.10
C LEU A 80 -9.18 -0.97 -7.25
N LYS A 81 -9.42 -1.67 -8.36
CA LYS A 81 -10.18 -1.13 -9.51
C LYS A 81 -11.60 -0.67 -9.15
N GLN A 82 -12.19 -1.21 -8.09
CA GLN A 82 -13.58 -0.89 -7.70
C GLN A 82 -13.72 0.42 -6.93
N ILE A 83 -12.64 0.96 -6.35
CA ILE A 83 -12.70 2.26 -5.67
C ILE A 83 -12.56 3.44 -6.64
N PHE A 84 -12.10 3.18 -7.87
CA PHE A 84 -11.97 4.20 -8.91
C PHE A 84 -13.35 4.53 -9.53
N PRO A 85 -13.60 5.79 -9.93
CA PRO A 85 -12.65 6.91 -9.93
C PRO A 85 -12.35 7.45 -8.53
N VAL A 86 -11.11 7.88 -8.30
CA VAL A 86 -10.67 8.54 -7.07
C VAL A 86 -10.15 9.95 -7.36
N LYS A 87 -10.18 10.82 -6.36
CA LYS A 87 -9.61 12.17 -6.46
C LYS A 87 -8.20 12.17 -5.88
N ASP A 88 -7.22 12.56 -6.68
CA ASP A 88 -5.86 12.78 -6.21
C ASP A 88 -5.88 13.82 -5.07
N PRO A 89 -5.45 13.45 -3.85
CA PRO A 89 -5.50 14.34 -2.70
C PRO A 89 -4.48 15.49 -2.76
N THR A 90 -3.50 15.45 -3.66
CA THR A 90 -2.40 16.42 -3.76
C THR A 90 -2.71 17.58 -4.71
N ASN A 91 -3.36 17.30 -5.83
CA ASN A 91 -3.67 18.28 -6.88
C ASN A 91 -5.18 18.40 -7.18
N GLY A 92 -6.00 17.44 -6.70
CA GLY A 92 -7.43 17.42 -6.90
C GLY A 92 -7.92 16.89 -8.25
N GLU A 93 -7.03 16.40 -9.11
CA GLU A 93 -7.38 15.75 -10.37
C GLU A 93 -8.09 14.42 -10.11
N VAL A 94 -8.94 14.00 -11.05
CA VAL A 94 -9.64 12.72 -10.98
C VAL A 94 -8.81 11.67 -11.70
N GLN A 95 -8.49 10.59 -11.00
CA GLN A 95 -7.93 9.38 -11.58
C GLN A 95 -9.11 8.45 -11.91
N GLU A 96 -9.41 8.31 -13.21
CA GLU A 96 -10.61 7.59 -13.68
C GLU A 96 -10.51 6.07 -13.47
N GLU A 97 -9.30 5.52 -13.56
CA GLU A 97 -9.03 4.09 -13.42
C GLU A 97 -7.72 3.85 -12.68
N PHE A 98 -7.59 2.65 -12.10
CA PHE A 98 -6.34 2.22 -11.47
C PHE A 98 -5.28 1.98 -12.56
N ASP A 99 -4.25 2.81 -12.58
CA ASP A 99 -3.20 2.80 -13.60
C ASP A 99 -2.04 1.92 -13.15
N LEU A 100 -1.56 1.04 -14.03
CA LEU A 100 -0.44 0.15 -13.74
C LEU A 100 0.92 0.70 -14.16
N CYS A 101 0.91 1.75 -14.98
CA CYS A 101 2.09 2.39 -15.56
C CYS A 101 2.41 3.74 -14.90
N PHE A 102 1.53 4.24 -14.04
CA PHE A 102 1.68 5.51 -13.34
C PHE A 102 1.33 5.38 -11.85
N ASP A 103 1.81 6.34 -11.07
CA ASP A 103 1.58 6.41 -9.63
C ASP A 103 0.10 6.68 -9.35
N ASN A 104 -0.50 5.87 -8.47
CA ASN A 104 -1.88 6.10 -8.04
C ASN A 104 -1.87 6.79 -6.67
N TRP A 105 -2.42 8.00 -6.61
CA TRP A 105 -2.49 8.81 -5.40
C TRP A 105 -3.84 8.62 -4.72
N ILE A 106 -3.88 7.79 -3.68
CA ILE A 106 -5.15 7.36 -3.07
C ILE A 106 -5.27 7.98 -1.67
N GLY A 107 -6.37 8.71 -1.47
CA GLY A 107 -6.71 9.34 -0.20
C GLY A 107 -7.26 8.35 0.82
N LYS A 108 -7.20 8.73 2.10
CA LYS A 108 -7.62 7.89 3.24
C LYS A 108 -9.06 7.39 3.12
N GLU A 109 -9.99 8.23 2.70
CA GLU A 109 -11.40 7.83 2.55
C GLU A 109 -11.56 6.73 1.50
N ASP A 110 -10.82 6.79 0.39
CA ASP A 110 -10.85 5.76 -0.64
C ASP A 110 -10.16 4.47 -0.18
N TRP A 111 -9.09 4.57 0.62
CA TRP A 111 -8.51 3.41 1.29
C TRP A 111 -9.47 2.74 2.27
N GLU A 112 -10.21 3.52 3.06
CA GLU A 112 -11.23 2.99 3.97
C GLU A 112 -12.33 2.26 3.20
N ARG A 113 -12.72 2.76 2.02
CA ARG A 113 -13.63 2.06 1.10
C ARG A 113 -13.02 0.76 0.57
N TRP A 114 -11.76 0.77 0.17
CA TRP A 114 -11.06 -0.44 -0.28
C TRP A 114 -10.94 -1.49 0.84
N ILE A 115 -10.62 -1.07 2.07
CA ILE A 115 -10.57 -1.95 3.24
C ILE A 115 -11.92 -2.66 3.45
N LEU A 116 -13.03 -1.93 3.35
CA LEU A 116 -14.37 -2.53 3.46
C LEU A 116 -14.62 -3.56 2.35
N LEU A 117 -14.28 -3.25 1.10
CA LEU A 117 -14.42 -4.19 -0.02
C LEU A 117 -13.61 -5.47 0.19
N VAL A 118 -12.36 -5.35 0.65
CA VAL A 118 -11.52 -6.51 0.94
C VAL A 118 -12.11 -7.31 2.10
N ARG A 119 -12.54 -6.66 3.19
CA ARG A 119 -13.16 -7.34 4.33
C ARG A 119 -14.42 -8.13 3.94
N ASP A 120 -15.22 -7.59 3.03
CA ASP A 120 -16.44 -8.24 2.54
C ASP A 120 -16.14 -9.49 1.68
N CYS A 121 -14.99 -9.52 0.99
CA CYS A 121 -14.59 -10.67 0.18
C CYS A 121 -13.88 -11.78 0.98
N LEU A 122 -13.29 -11.47 2.14
CA LEU A 122 -12.54 -12.44 2.97
C LEU A 122 -13.26 -13.79 3.21
N PRO A 123 -14.57 -13.85 3.50
CA PRO A 123 -15.27 -15.11 3.74
C PRO A 123 -15.37 -16.03 2.52
N SER A 124 -15.21 -15.48 1.31
CA SER A 124 -15.29 -16.23 0.05
C SER A 124 -13.94 -16.82 -0.40
N LEU A 125 -12.85 -16.42 0.25
CA LEU A 125 -11.49 -16.80 -0.10
C LEU A 125 -11.03 -18.05 0.67
N SER A 126 -9.95 -18.66 0.19
CA SER A 126 -9.28 -19.70 0.96
C SER A 126 -8.65 -19.14 2.24
N GLU A 127 -8.49 -19.97 3.27
CA GLU A 127 -7.87 -19.57 4.54
C GLU A 127 -6.52 -18.86 4.36
N LYS A 128 -5.72 -19.31 3.38
CA LYS A 128 -4.41 -18.71 3.07
C LYS A 128 -4.52 -17.33 2.42
N GLU A 129 -5.44 -17.17 1.48
CA GLU A 129 -5.70 -15.88 0.84
C GLU A 129 -6.27 -14.88 1.85
N SER A 130 -7.21 -15.33 2.70
CA SER A 130 -7.77 -14.49 3.77
C SER A 130 -6.69 -14.07 4.77
N ALA A 131 -5.81 -14.98 5.19
CA ALA A 131 -4.70 -14.65 6.09
C ALA A 131 -3.69 -13.68 5.45
N PHE A 132 -3.38 -13.89 4.17
CA PHE A 132 -2.51 -12.97 3.41
C PHE A 132 -3.11 -11.56 3.36
N LEU A 133 -4.36 -11.42 2.90
CA LEU A 133 -5.04 -10.13 2.81
C LEU A 133 -5.21 -9.49 4.19
N PHE A 134 -5.47 -10.27 5.23
CA PHE A 134 -5.55 -9.76 6.60
C PHE A 134 -4.23 -9.09 7.02
N SER A 135 -3.08 -9.70 6.73
CA SER A 135 -1.78 -9.07 7.03
C SER A 135 -1.55 -7.77 6.26
N VAL A 136 -1.98 -7.72 4.99
CA VAL A 136 -1.93 -6.50 4.17
C VAL A 136 -2.83 -5.41 4.75
N LEU A 137 -4.05 -5.76 5.16
CA LEU A 137 -4.99 -4.85 5.81
C LEU A 137 -4.43 -4.29 7.11
N GLU A 138 -3.84 -5.13 7.96
CA GLU A 138 -3.20 -4.70 9.22
C GLU A 138 -2.14 -3.61 8.98
N TRP A 139 -1.31 -3.79 7.95
CA TRP A 139 -0.30 -2.81 7.60
C TRP A 139 -0.92 -1.51 7.08
N ILE A 140 -1.87 -1.59 6.14
CA ILE A 140 -2.54 -0.43 5.53
C ILE A 140 -3.30 0.37 6.60
N GLU A 141 -4.10 -0.29 7.44
CA GLU A 141 -4.85 0.36 8.53
C GLU A 141 -3.91 1.08 9.50
N THR A 142 -2.79 0.45 9.85
CA THR A 142 -1.81 1.06 10.75
C THR A 142 -1.11 2.24 10.06
N ALA A 143 -0.74 2.13 8.78
CA ALA A 143 -0.15 3.22 8.02
C ALA A 143 -1.08 4.45 7.92
N LEU A 144 -2.39 4.24 7.75
CA LEU A 144 -3.42 5.29 7.71
C LEU A 144 -3.66 6.02 9.05
N THR A 145 -3.02 5.57 10.14
CA THR A 145 -2.96 6.35 11.38
C THR A 145 -1.89 7.44 11.34
N TYR A 146 -0.91 7.32 10.43
CA TYR A 146 0.20 8.26 10.25
C TYR A 146 0.05 9.15 9.01
N THR A 147 -0.75 8.74 8.03
CA THR A 147 -0.96 9.49 6.79
C THR A 147 -2.43 9.54 6.38
N THR A 148 -2.76 10.51 5.54
CA THR A 148 -4.03 10.61 4.83
C THR A 148 -3.92 10.23 3.35
N VAL A 149 -2.72 9.92 2.85
CA VAL A 149 -2.46 9.61 1.43
C VAL A 149 -1.43 8.49 1.35
N MET A 150 -1.68 7.50 0.49
CA MET A 150 -0.64 6.56 0.07
C MET A 150 -0.51 6.59 -1.45
N VAL A 151 0.73 6.62 -1.90
CA VAL A 151 1.12 6.45 -3.30
C VAL A 151 1.26 4.96 -3.56
N VAL A 152 0.66 4.48 -4.63
CA VAL A 152 0.82 3.10 -5.11
C VAL A 152 1.55 3.14 -6.43
N GLU A 153 2.77 2.60 -6.44
CA GLU A 153 3.59 2.50 -7.65
C GLU A 153 3.72 1.04 -8.08
N SER A 154 3.70 0.81 -9.38
CA SER A 154 4.02 -0.46 -10.01
C SER A 154 5.28 -0.27 -10.85
N ASN A 155 6.14 -1.28 -10.91
CA ASN A 155 7.36 -1.23 -11.73
C ASN A 155 7.21 -1.97 -13.07
N LEU A 156 5.99 -1.98 -13.62
CA LEU A 156 5.66 -2.53 -14.94
C LEU A 156 6.27 -1.70 -16.09
#